data_AF-A0A0M1I2N5-F1
#
_entry.id   AF-A0A0M1I2N5-F1
#
_cell.length_a   1.000
_cell.length_b   1.000
_cell.length_c   1.000
_cell.angle_alpha   90.00
_cell.angle_beta   90.00
_cell.angle_gamma   90.00
#
_symmetry.space_group_name_H-M   'P 1'
#
loop_
_entity.id
_entity.type
_entity.pdbx_description
1 polymer ?
#
loop_
_entity_poly.entity_id
_entity_poly.type
_entity_poly.pdbx_seq_one_letter_code
_entity_poly.pdbx_strand_id
1 'polypeptide(L)' 'MKHKMIESQTKPVLYQHPTQAEQRPSRKQVLIATAKEFLIFVLIAFVIFAVINYCINLGN' A
#
# COMPACT_ATOMS: atom_id res chain seq x y z
N MET A 1 -27.04 -13.06 51.90
CA MET A 1 -26.22 -12.19 51.02
C MET A 1 -26.65 -12.43 49.57
N LYS A 2 -27.03 -11.39 48.81
CA LYS A 2 -27.39 -11.55 47.38
C LYS A 2 -26.11 -11.56 46.54
N HIS A 3 -25.88 -12.66 45.82
CA HIS A 3 -24.74 -12.80 44.92
C HIS A 3 -25.03 -12.04 43.61
N LYS A 4 -24.29 -10.98 43.33
CA LYS A 4 -24.37 -10.25 42.07
C LYS A 4 -23.42 -10.96 41.10
N MET A 5 -23.95 -11.69 40.12
CA MET A 5 -23.12 -12.27 39.07
C MET A 5 -22.50 -11.13 38.27
N ILE A 6 -21.17 -11.08 38.24
CA ILE A 6 -20.41 -10.19 37.37
C ILE A 6 -20.18 -11.00 36.09
N GLU A 7 -20.76 -10.56 34.98
CA GLU A 7 -20.53 -11.21 33.68
C GLU A 7 -19.06 -11.08 33.27
N SER A 8 -18.54 -12.15 32.68
CA SER A 8 -17.15 -12.22 32.22
C SER A 8 -16.87 -11.13 31.18
N GLN A 9 -15.97 -10.20 31.52
CA GLN A 9 -15.52 -9.09 30.66
C GLN A 9 -14.50 -9.52 29.59
N THR A 10 -14.07 -10.79 29.59
CA THR A 10 -13.11 -11.28 28.59
C THR A 10 -13.85 -11.69 27.34
N LYS A 11 -14.01 -10.75 26.40
CA LYS A 11 -14.41 -11.09 25.02
C LYS A 11 -13.36 -12.05 24.43
N PRO A 12 -13.75 -13.24 23.93
CA PRO A 12 -12.83 -14.18 23.33
C PRO A 12 -12.51 -13.71 21.91
N VAL A 13 -11.62 -12.73 21.78
CA VAL A 13 -10.95 -12.48 20.51
C VAL A 13 -9.45 -12.52 20.77
N LEU A 14 -8.98 -13.69 21.22
CA LEU A 14 -7.58 -14.05 21.09
C LEU A 14 -7.38 -14.45 19.61
N TYR A 15 -6.92 -13.50 18.79
CA TYR A 15 -6.65 -13.65 17.35
C TYR A 15 -7.83 -14.19 16.50
N GLN A 16 -8.54 -13.27 15.84
CA GLN A 16 -9.41 -13.61 14.71
C GLN A 16 -8.61 -13.64 13.41
N HIS A 17 -8.81 -14.68 12.60
CA HIS A 17 -8.32 -14.66 11.22
C HIS A 17 -9.02 -13.52 10.47
N PRO A 18 -8.26 -12.67 9.74
CA PRO A 18 -8.86 -11.59 8.98
C PRO A 18 -9.83 -12.17 7.95
N THR A 19 -11.01 -11.57 7.89
CA THR A 19 -12.04 -11.98 6.95
C THR A 19 -11.64 -11.61 5.52
N GLN A 20 -12.16 -12.34 4.53
CA GLN A 20 -11.94 -12.05 3.11
C GLN A 20 -12.26 -10.59 2.71
N ALA A 21 -13.15 -9.91 3.45
CA ALA A 21 -13.48 -8.51 3.22
C ALA A 21 -12.38 -7.56 3.73
N GLU A 22 -11.76 -7.88 4.86
CA GLU A 22 -10.67 -7.09 5.47
C GLU A 22 -9.34 -7.28 4.74
N GLN A 23 -9.16 -8.42 4.07
CA GLN A 23 -7.98 -8.68 3.24
C GLN A 23 -7.99 -7.94 1.90
N ARG A 24 -9.12 -7.35 1.50
CA ARG A 24 -9.22 -6.66 0.21
C ARG A 24 -8.67 -5.25 0.33
N PRO A 25 -7.56 -4.92 -0.35
CA PRO A 25 -7.09 -3.55 -0.38
C PRO A 25 -8.14 -2.66 -1.06
N SER A 26 -8.29 -1.43 -0.55
CA SER A 26 -9.22 -0.48 -1.16
C SER A 26 -8.80 -0.20 -2.59
N ARG A 27 -9.74 -0.28 -3.54
CA ARG A 27 -9.47 0.00 -4.97
C ARG A 27 -8.82 1.37 -5.17
N LYS A 28 -9.19 2.36 -4.35
CA LYS A 28 -8.59 3.71 -4.38
C LYS A 28 -7.13 3.70 -3.95
N GLN A 29 -6.79 2.92 -2.91
CA GLN A 29 -5.41 2.81 -2.42
C GLN A 29 -4.53 2.11 -3.45
N VAL A 30 -5.05 1.06 -4.10
CA VAL A 30 -4.34 0.38 -5.21
C VAL A 30 -4.06 1.36 -6.34
N LEU A 31 -5.06 2.12 -6.78
CA LEU A 31 -4.90 3.09 -7.86
C LEU A 31 -3.84 4.17 -7.53
N ILE A 32 -3.88 4.72 -6.31
CA ILE A 32 -2.90 5.73 -5.87
C ILE A 32 -1.49 5.15 -5.81
N ALA A 33 -1.33 3.93 -5.29
CA ALA A 33 -0.04 3.26 -5.21
C ALA A 33 0.54 3.04 -6.62
N THR A 34 -0.26 2.46 -7.52
CA THR A 34 0.16 2.20 -8.91
C THR A 34 0.49 3.48 -9.66
N ALA A 35 -0.31 4.55 -9.50
CA ALA A 35 -0.03 5.84 -10.13
C ALA A 35 1.31 6.43 -9.65
N LYS A 36 1.61 6.32 -8.35
CA LYS A 36 2.88 6.80 -7.78
C LYS A 36 4.08 6.03 -8.35
N GLU A 37 3.98 4.71 -8.41
CA GLU A 37 5.03 3.85 -8.97
C GLU A 37 5.27 4.15 -10.45
N PHE A 38 4.19 4.28 -11.23
CA PHE A 38 4.27 4.64 -12.64
C PHE A 38 4.93 6.00 -12.85
N LEU A 39 4.58 7.02 -12.04
CA LEU A 39 5.20 8.35 -12.14
C LEU A 39 6.71 8.31 -11.89
N ILE A 40 7.16 7.57 -10.88
CA ILE A 40 8.58 7.41 -10.58
C ILE A 40 9.29 6.73 -11.75
N PHE A 41 8.69 5.67 -12.32
CA PHE A 41 9.24 4.98 -13.49
C PHE A 41 9.38 5.92 -14.69
N VAL A 42 8.34 6.68 -15.02
CA VAL A 42 8.35 7.62 -16.15
C VAL A 42 9.41 8.71 -15.95
N LEU A 43 9.53 9.27 -14.74
CA LEU A 43 10.54 10.29 -14.44
C LEU A 43 11.96 9.74 -14.64
N ILE A 44 12.25 8.55 -14.11
CA ILE A 44 13.58 7.94 -14.25
C ILE A 44 13.87 7.62 -15.72
N ALA A 45 12.90 7.03 -16.43
CA ALA A 45 13.04 6.70 -17.85
C ALA A 45 13.30 7.96 -18.69
N PHE A 46 12.59 9.05 -18.42
CA PHE A 46 12.78 10.33 -19.10
C PHE A 46 14.17 10.92 -18.84
N VAL A 47 14.65 10.89 -17.59
CA VAL A 47 16.00 11.38 -17.24
C VAL A 47 17.07 10.56 -17.98
N ILE A 48 16.96 9.24 -17.97
CA ILE A 48 17.91 8.36 -18.68
C ILE A 48 17.89 8.65 -20.18
N PHE A 49 16.69 8.78 -20.78
CA PHE A 49 16.55 9.14 -22.18
C PHE A 49 17.22 10.48 -22.51
N ALA A 50 17.00 11.50 -21.69
CA ALA A 50 17.61 12.82 -21.87
C ALA A 50 19.14 12.76 -21.81
N VAL A 51 19.69 12.02 -20.84
CA VAL A 51 21.15 11.83 -20.70
C VAL A 51 21.74 11.11 -21.91
N ILE A 52 21.10 10.04 -22.38
CA ILE A 52 21.56 9.30 -23.57
C ILE A 52 21.57 10.22 -24.79
N ASN A 53 20.48 10.96 -25.02
CA ASN A 53 20.40 11.89 -26.14
C ASN A 53 21.44 13.00 -26.03
N TYR A 54 21.68 13.54 -24.84
CA TYR A 54 22.72 14.53 -24.62
C TYR A 54 24.11 13.98 -24.96
N CYS A 55 24.44 12.77 -24.49
CA CYS A 55 25.73 12.14 -24.81
C CYS A 55 25.91 11.86 -26.31
N ILE A 56 24.85 11.40 -26.99
CA ILE A 56 24.88 11.14 -28.44
C ILE A 56 25.08 12.44 -29.22
N ASN A 57 24.36 13.52 -28.85
CA ASN A 57 24.42 14.78 -29.60
C ASN A 57 25.65 15.64 -29.25
N LEU A 58 26.27 15.47 -28.07
CA LEU A 58 27.50 16.17 -27.70
C LEU A 58 28.77 15.50 -28.28
N GLY A 59 28.69 14.20 -28.59
CA GLY A 59 29.81 13.44 -29.17
C GLY A 59 29.95 13.55 -30.69
N ASN A 60 28.99 14.17 -31.38
CA ASN A 60 29.00 14.48 -32.81
C ASN A 60 29.31 15.97 -33.03
#